data_AF-A0A855A2Z8-F1
#
_entry.id   AF-A0A855A2Z8-F1
#
_cell.length_a   1.000
_cell.length_b   1.000
_cell.length_c   1.000
_cell.angle_alpha   90.00
_cell.angle_beta   90.00
_cell.angle_gamma   90.00
#
_symmetry.space_group_name_H-M   'P 1'
#
loop_
_entity.id
_entity.type
_entity.pdbx_description
1 polymer ?
#
loop_
_entity_poly.entity_id
_entity_poly.type
_entity_poly.pdbx_seq_one_letter_code
_entity_poly.pdbx_strand_id
1 'polypeptide(L)'
;MSELCINKSGSVYPVYDMFKNYAHVGDIMNREAFVRRSGDSGLISIDFLGPTGSYINASINTNKYPCGPKFESRCTSYPYGTAVIKGVTYKTFYMRQTKNAYTANASFWTTIPAGSLVATNEATVGDTHSDWKLINYVRQSNGNWIDVPGGYVFVDTGISVGSGYNSIAFYGSW
;
A
#
# COMPACT_ATOMS: atom_id res chain seq x y z
N MET A 1 13.21 0.16 -3.17
CA MET A 1 12.07 -0.77 -2.97
C MET A 1 10.81 0.05 -3.00
N SER A 2 9.76 -0.49 -3.62
CA SER A 2 8.48 0.19 -3.73
C SER A 2 7.74 0.12 -2.38
N GLU A 3 7.06 1.20 -2.00
CA GLU A 3 6.41 1.34 -0.69
C GLU A 3 4.94 1.74 -0.84
N LEU A 4 4.07 1.14 -0.02
CA LEU A 4 2.68 1.58 0.11
C LEU A 4 2.63 2.87 0.95
N CYS A 5 2.23 3.96 0.32
CA CYS A 5 2.09 5.29 0.91
C CYS A 5 0.62 5.70 0.96
N ILE A 6 0.32 6.63 1.86
CA ILE A 6 -0.99 7.23 2.02
C ILE A 6 -0.84 8.73 1.94
N ASN A 7 -1.66 9.38 1.12
CA ASN A 7 -1.76 10.83 1.16
C ASN A 7 -2.42 11.27 2.47
N LYS A 8 -1.61 11.73 3.41
CA LYS A 8 -2.05 12.26 4.71
C LYS A 8 -1.72 13.74 4.87
N SER A 9 -1.61 14.44 3.75
CA SER A 9 -1.41 15.88 3.71
C SER A 9 -2.64 16.67 4.18
N GLY A 10 -3.84 16.08 4.14
CA GLY A 10 -5.10 16.80 4.37
C GLY A 10 -5.67 17.45 3.12
N SER A 11 -5.00 17.33 1.97
CA SER A 11 -5.40 17.93 0.70
C SER A 11 -5.36 16.92 -0.44
N VAL A 12 -6.03 17.25 -1.55
CA VAL A 12 -5.91 16.51 -2.81
C VAL A 12 -4.59 16.89 -3.48
N TYR A 13 -3.86 15.90 -3.99
CA TYR A 13 -2.66 16.12 -4.79
C TYR A 13 -2.95 15.85 -6.27
N PRO A 14 -2.93 16.86 -7.14
CA PRO A 14 -3.06 16.67 -8.58
C PRO A 14 -1.77 16.09 -9.17
N VAL A 15 -1.89 14.97 -9.88
CA VAL A 15 -0.76 14.24 -10.46
C VAL A 15 -0.52 14.72 -11.88
N TYR A 16 0.66 15.32 -12.12
CA TYR A 16 1.12 15.74 -13.44
C TYR A 16 2.30 14.88 -13.89
N ASP A 17 2.14 14.16 -14.99
CA ASP A 17 3.14 13.21 -15.51
C ASP A 17 4.14 13.92 -16.44
N MET A 18 5.41 13.98 -16.03
CA MET A 18 6.45 14.68 -16.79
C MET A 18 6.72 14.06 -18.17
N PHE A 19 6.52 12.75 -18.33
CA PHE A 19 6.71 12.07 -19.61
C PHE A 19 5.52 12.24 -20.55
N LYS A 20 4.40 12.76 -20.04
CA LYS A 20 3.23 13.17 -20.83
C LYS A 20 3.13 14.68 -20.96
N ASN A 21 4.29 15.36 -21.11
CA ASN A 21 4.37 16.81 -21.21
C ASN A 21 3.69 17.55 -20.04
N TYR A 22 3.80 17.01 -18.83
CA TYR A 22 3.13 17.53 -17.63
C TYR A 22 1.61 17.58 -17.75
N ALA A 23 0.99 16.66 -18.50
CA ALA A 23 -0.45 16.48 -18.50
C ALA A 23 -0.94 16.04 -17.11
N HIS A 24 -2.11 16.55 -16.71
CA HIS A 24 -2.83 16.05 -15.55
C HIS A 24 -3.35 14.64 -15.87
N VAL A 25 -2.98 13.65 -15.04
CA VAL A 25 -3.31 12.24 -15.26
C VAL A 25 -4.20 11.65 -14.18
N GLY A 26 -4.53 12.43 -13.15
CA GLY A 26 -5.39 12.03 -12.06
C GLY A 26 -5.07 12.78 -10.78
N ASP A 27 -5.75 12.38 -9.71
CA ASP A 27 -5.63 13.01 -8.40
C ASP A 27 -5.43 11.91 -7.34
N ILE A 28 -4.70 12.24 -6.28
CA ILE A 28 -4.62 11.41 -5.08
C ILE A 28 -5.31 12.16 -3.96
N MET A 29 -6.46 11.65 -3.55
CA MET A 29 -7.33 12.24 -2.54
C MET A 29 -6.70 12.13 -1.15
N ASN A 30 -7.19 12.95 -0.21
CA ASN A 30 -6.79 12.79 1.18
C ASN A 30 -7.24 11.42 1.71
N ARG A 31 -6.35 10.74 2.44
CA ARG A 31 -6.49 9.35 2.92
C ARG A 31 -6.59 8.31 1.80
N GLU A 32 -6.07 8.61 0.62
CA GLU A 32 -5.95 7.65 -0.47
C GLU A 32 -4.57 6.97 -0.44
N ALA A 33 -4.57 5.67 -0.70
CA ALA A 33 -3.36 4.88 -0.83
C ALA A 33 -2.81 4.94 -2.26
N PHE A 34 -1.49 4.95 -2.38
CA PHE A 34 -0.74 4.84 -3.63
C PHE A 34 0.59 4.14 -3.36
N VAL A 35 1.29 3.72 -4.41
CA VAL A 35 2.64 3.14 -4.28
C VAL A 35 3.68 4.14 -4.73
N ARG A 36 4.69 4.35 -3.91
CA ARG A 36 5.92 5.04 -4.30
C ARG A 36 6.93 4.00 -4.82
N ARG A 37 7.29 4.04 -6.10
CA ARG A 37 8.21 3.09 -6.75
C ARG A 37 9.67 3.45 -6.51
N SER A 38 10.02 4.68 -6.84
CA SER A 38 11.37 5.21 -6.80
C SER A 38 11.34 6.73 -6.66
N GLY A 39 12.46 7.31 -6.26
CA GLY A 39 12.63 8.75 -6.36
C GLY A 39 14.06 9.18 -6.13
N ASP A 40 14.50 10.15 -6.91
CA ASP A 40 15.83 10.75 -6.87
C ASP A 40 15.75 12.21 -7.35
N SER A 41 16.50 13.11 -6.72
CA SER A 41 16.79 14.45 -7.24
C SER A 41 15.57 15.27 -7.70
N GLY A 42 14.47 15.22 -6.92
CA GLY A 42 13.24 15.95 -7.23
C GLY A 42 12.33 15.26 -8.26
N LEU A 43 12.54 13.97 -8.50
CA LEU A 43 11.66 13.12 -9.30
C LEU A 43 11.15 11.97 -8.44
N ILE A 44 9.86 11.66 -8.53
CA ILE A 44 9.29 10.44 -7.94
C ILE A 44 8.46 9.70 -8.98
N SER A 45 8.48 8.37 -8.94
CA SER A 45 7.57 7.52 -9.70
C SER A 45 6.56 6.90 -8.73
N ILE A 46 5.28 6.95 -9.11
CA ILE A 46 4.19 6.41 -8.31
C ILE A 46 3.28 5.52 -9.16
N ASP A 47 2.68 4.51 -8.53
CA ASP A 47 1.50 3.85 -9.06
C ASP A 47 0.27 4.23 -8.23
N PHE A 48 -0.85 4.49 -8.89
CA PHE A 48 -2.09 4.87 -8.24
C PHE A 48 -3.30 4.47 -9.08
N LEU A 49 -4.48 4.46 -8.46
CA LEU A 49 -5.73 4.20 -9.17
C LEU A 49 -6.13 5.48 -9.93
N GLY A 50 -5.94 5.46 -11.25
CA GLY A 50 -6.26 6.58 -12.11
C GLY A 50 -7.77 6.83 -12.24
N PRO A 51 -8.16 7.98 -12.82
CA PRO A 51 -9.57 8.41 -12.88
C PRO A 51 -10.46 7.51 -13.76
N THR A 52 -9.86 6.69 -14.63
CA THR A 52 -10.58 5.70 -15.46
C THR A 52 -10.79 4.36 -14.77
N GLY A 53 -10.40 4.24 -13.48
CA GLY A 53 -10.40 2.97 -12.74
C GLY A 53 -9.25 2.04 -13.13
N SER A 54 -8.27 2.53 -13.90
CA SER A 54 -7.07 1.79 -14.24
C SER A 54 -5.95 2.09 -13.25
N TYR A 55 -5.26 1.06 -12.77
CA TYR A 55 -4.06 1.23 -11.97
C TYR A 55 -2.89 1.60 -12.89
N ILE A 56 -2.38 2.82 -12.75
CA ILE A 56 -1.43 3.43 -13.68
C ILE A 56 -0.18 3.93 -12.96
N ASN A 57 0.92 4.04 -13.71
CA ASN A 57 2.14 4.69 -13.26
C ASN A 57 2.20 6.15 -13.74
N ALA A 58 2.79 7.03 -12.93
CA ALA A 58 3.14 8.39 -13.32
C ALA A 58 4.50 8.80 -12.74
N SER A 59 5.23 9.63 -13.48
CA SER A 59 6.49 10.24 -13.00
C SER A 59 6.28 11.72 -12.73
N ILE A 60 6.49 12.12 -11.49
CA ILE A 60 6.26 13.47 -10.99
C ILE A 60 7.60 14.18 -10.85
N ASN A 61 7.71 15.37 -11.41
CA ASN A 61 8.77 16.31 -11.08
C ASN A 61 8.37 17.16 -9.88
N THR A 62 8.87 16.81 -8.70
CA THR A 62 8.52 17.46 -7.42
C THR A 62 9.15 18.83 -7.26
N ASN A 63 10.13 19.22 -8.08
CA ASN A 63 10.59 20.62 -8.13
C ASN A 63 9.55 21.53 -8.80
N LYS A 64 8.82 21.01 -9.80
CA LYS A 64 7.76 21.75 -10.50
C LYS A 64 6.39 21.61 -9.82
N TYR A 65 6.06 20.42 -9.35
CA TYR A 65 4.80 20.08 -8.67
C TYR A 65 5.09 19.49 -7.29
N PRO A 66 5.45 20.34 -6.30
CA PRO A 66 5.91 19.87 -5.00
C PRO A 66 4.86 19.06 -4.27
N CYS A 67 5.29 17.92 -3.72
CA CYS A 67 4.49 17.13 -2.80
C CYS A 67 4.46 17.82 -1.44
N GLY A 68 3.26 18.05 -0.91
CA GLY A 68 3.09 18.64 0.42
C GLY A 68 3.60 17.73 1.54
N PRO A 69 3.74 18.26 2.77
CA PRO A 69 4.09 17.45 3.93
C PRO A 69 3.08 16.31 4.10
N LYS A 70 3.57 15.12 4.46
CA LYS A 70 2.75 13.90 4.68
C LYS A 70 2.03 13.36 3.44
N PHE A 71 2.36 13.83 2.23
CA PHE A 71 1.85 13.22 1.00
C PHE A 71 2.35 11.76 0.85
N GLU A 72 3.64 11.52 1.04
CA GLU A 72 4.27 10.19 0.89
C GLU A 72 4.34 9.41 2.21
N SER A 73 3.38 9.60 3.13
CA SER A 73 3.44 8.93 4.42
C SER A 73 3.24 7.42 4.28
N ARG A 74 4.24 6.63 4.67
CA ARG A 74 4.18 5.16 4.67
C ARG A 74 2.97 4.63 5.43
N CYS A 75 2.31 3.59 4.91
CA CYS A 75 1.15 2.96 5.55
C CYS A 75 1.44 2.50 6.99
N THR A 76 2.69 2.13 7.29
CA THR A 76 3.13 1.73 8.63
C THR A 76 3.15 2.86 9.65
N SER A 77 2.96 4.11 9.25
CA SER A 77 2.75 5.23 10.18
C SER A 77 1.31 5.29 10.70
N TYR A 78 0.39 4.56 10.05
CA TYR A 78 -1.04 4.52 10.36
C TYR A 78 -1.53 3.08 10.43
N PRO A 79 -0.98 2.25 11.34
CA PRO A 79 -1.43 0.87 11.47
C PRO A 79 -2.84 0.82 12.06
N TYR A 80 -3.59 -0.24 11.78
CA TYR A 80 -4.89 -0.47 12.42
C TYR A 80 -4.72 -0.68 13.93
N GLY A 81 -3.63 -1.31 14.34
CA GLY A 81 -3.23 -1.48 15.73
C GLY A 81 -1.86 -2.12 15.83
N THR A 82 -1.60 -2.81 16.94
CA THR A 82 -0.36 -3.55 17.17
C THR A 82 -0.63 -4.90 17.80
N ALA A 83 0.29 -5.86 17.61
CA ALA A 83 0.28 -7.14 18.28
C ALA A 83 1.71 -7.54 18.69
N VAL A 84 1.86 -8.16 19.86
CA VAL A 84 3.13 -8.79 20.25
C VAL A 84 3.13 -10.23 19.76
N ILE A 85 4.03 -10.54 18.84
CA ILE A 85 4.17 -11.87 18.22
C ILE A 85 5.59 -12.33 18.48
N LYS A 86 5.76 -13.44 19.22
CA LYS A 86 7.07 -13.99 19.60
C LYS A 86 8.01 -12.96 20.24
N GLY A 87 7.46 -12.09 21.09
CA GLY A 87 8.22 -11.05 21.81
C GLY A 87 8.51 -9.78 21.01
N VAL A 88 8.12 -9.71 19.73
CA VAL A 88 8.29 -8.51 18.88
C VAL A 88 6.95 -7.82 18.68
N THR A 89 6.93 -6.49 18.79
CA THR A 89 5.74 -5.70 18.46
C THR A 89 5.65 -5.48 16.96
N TYR A 90 4.57 -5.97 16.37
CA TYR A 90 4.23 -5.75 14.98
C TYR A 90 3.07 -4.79 14.84
N LYS A 91 3.14 -3.96 13.81
CA LYS A 91 1.99 -3.20 13.32
C LYS A 91 1.01 -4.15 12.64
N THR A 92 -0.28 -3.93 12.89
CA THR A 92 -1.36 -4.73 12.31
C THR A 92 -2.18 -3.94 11.32
N PHE A 93 -2.74 -4.64 10.34
CA PHE A 93 -3.61 -4.10 9.32
C PHE A 93 -4.83 -5.02 9.19
N TYR A 94 -5.98 -4.42 8.89
CA TYR A 94 -7.26 -5.11 8.80
C TYR A 94 -7.63 -5.37 7.33
N MET A 95 -7.99 -6.61 7.06
CA MET A 95 -8.47 -7.04 5.75
C MET A 95 -9.99 -6.84 5.68
N ARG A 96 -10.43 -5.80 4.98
CA ARG A 96 -11.86 -5.51 4.79
C ARG A 96 -12.54 -6.40 3.77
N GLN A 97 -11.75 -6.91 2.82
CA GLN A 97 -12.21 -7.81 1.77
C GLN A 97 -11.31 -9.04 1.75
N THR A 98 -11.89 -10.16 1.32
CA THR A 98 -11.14 -11.40 1.12
C THR A 98 -10.17 -11.23 -0.05
N LYS A 99 -8.89 -11.52 0.17
CA LYS A 99 -7.82 -11.31 -0.81
C LYS A 99 -6.83 -12.47 -0.77
N ASN A 100 -6.17 -12.74 -1.90
CA ASN A 100 -5.16 -13.78 -1.98
C ASN A 100 -3.80 -13.27 -1.49
N ALA A 101 -3.02 -14.19 -0.94
CA ALA A 101 -1.64 -13.98 -0.55
C ALA A 101 -0.73 -14.98 -1.29
N TYR A 102 0.45 -14.48 -1.66
CA TYR A 102 1.38 -15.14 -2.56
C TYR A 102 2.79 -15.13 -1.97
N THR A 103 3.55 -16.19 -2.18
CA THR A 103 4.96 -16.27 -1.79
C THR A 103 5.82 -15.29 -2.61
N ALA A 104 7.08 -15.11 -2.24
CA ALA A 104 8.00 -14.19 -2.91
C ALA A 104 8.21 -14.46 -4.41
N ASN A 105 8.00 -15.71 -4.86
CA ASN A 105 8.04 -16.10 -6.28
C ASN A 105 6.65 -16.02 -6.96
N ALA A 106 5.72 -15.24 -6.41
CA ALA A 106 4.35 -15.06 -6.90
C ALA A 106 3.50 -16.35 -6.97
N SER A 107 3.89 -17.42 -6.26
CA SER A 107 3.05 -18.62 -6.15
C SER A 107 1.95 -18.40 -5.13
N PHE A 108 0.74 -18.88 -5.41
CA PHE A 108 -0.37 -18.80 -4.46
C PHE A 108 -0.01 -19.53 -3.16
N TRP A 109 -0.25 -18.88 -2.01
CA TRP A 109 -0.10 -19.51 -0.70
C TRP A 109 -1.45 -19.77 -0.04
N THR A 110 -2.26 -18.73 0.12
CA THR A 110 -3.56 -18.83 0.79
C THR A 110 -4.48 -17.68 0.43
N THR A 111 -5.74 -17.78 0.84
CA THR A 111 -6.73 -16.71 0.80
C THR A 111 -6.93 -16.17 2.21
N ILE A 112 -6.74 -14.87 2.40
CA ILE A 112 -6.94 -14.18 3.68
C ILE A 112 -8.38 -13.68 3.72
N PRO A 113 -9.23 -14.19 4.64
CA PRO A 113 -10.63 -13.79 4.73
C PRO A 113 -10.79 -12.32 5.14
N ALA A 114 -11.85 -11.68 4.64
CA ALA A 114 -12.35 -10.44 5.22
C ALA A 114 -12.57 -10.59 6.73
N GLY A 115 -12.32 -9.54 7.51
CA GLY A 115 -12.37 -9.58 8.97
C GLY A 115 -11.05 -9.98 9.64
N SER A 116 -10.07 -10.44 8.88
CA SER A 116 -8.79 -10.89 9.44
C SER A 116 -7.84 -9.73 9.70
N LEU A 117 -6.92 -9.94 10.64
CA LEU A 117 -5.74 -9.07 10.82
C LEU A 117 -4.51 -9.72 10.18
N VAL A 118 -3.66 -8.89 9.60
CA VAL A 118 -2.31 -9.26 9.14
C VAL A 118 -1.30 -8.37 9.84
N ALA A 119 -0.05 -8.82 9.97
CA ALA A 119 0.98 -8.05 10.68
C ALA A 119 2.28 -7.95 9.88
N THR A 120 2.89 -6.76 9.92
CA THR A 120 4.20 -6.45 9.33
C THR A 120 4.68 -5.10 9.82
N ASN A 121 6.00 -4.91 9.92
CA ASN A 121 6.59 -3.60 10.17
C ASN A 121 7.08 -2.90 8.90
N GLU A 122 7.00 -3.57 7.74
CA GLU A 122 7.50 -3.08 6.47
C GLU A 122 6.42 -2.33 5.68
N ALA A 123 6.82 -1.30 4.93
CA ALA A 123 5.95 -0.63 3.97
C ALA A 123 6.02 -1.26 2.56
N THR A 124 6.92 -2.21 2.36
CA THR A 124 7.28 -2.80 1.07
C THR A 124 6.12 -3.48 0.35
N VAL A 125 6.03 -3.26 -0.96
CA VAL A 125 5.16 -3.97 -1.90
C VAL A 125 5.99 -4.77 -2.92
N GLY A 126 5.37 -5.66 -3.69
CA GLY A 126 6.05 -6.45 -4.71
C GLY A 126 6.59 -5.60 -5.86
N ASP A 127 7.69 -6.03 -6.48
CA ASP A 127 8.31 -5.28 -7.59
C ASP A 127 7.49 -5.39 -8.89
N THR A 128 6.98 -6.58 -9.21
CA THR A 128 6.08 -6.79 -10.35
C THR A 128 4.61 -6.59 -10.00
N HIS A 129 4.25 -6.87 -8.73
CA HIS A 129 2.91 -6.67 -8.16
C HIS A 129 2.97 -5.60 -7.08
N SER A 130 3.02 -4.33 -7.49
CA SER A 130 3.03 -3.21 -6.54
C SER A 130 1.72 -3.06 -5.79
N ASP A 131 0.65 -3.67 -6.30
CA ASP A 131 -0.63 -3.81 -5.63
C ASP A 131 -0.62 -4.85 -4.50
N TRP A 132 0.47 -5.63 -4.31
CA TRP A 132 0.57 -6.62 -3.25
C TRP A 132 1.55 -6.19 -2.15
N LYS A 133 1.09 -6.21 -0.90
CA LYS A 133 1.82 -5.73 0.27
C LYS A 133 2.47 -6.88 1.02
N LEU A 134 3.75 -6.72 1.36
CA LEU A 134 4.46 -7.68 2.21
C LEU A 134 3.78 -7.80 3.59
N ILE A 135 3.54 -9.02 4.05
CA ILE A 135 3.11 -9.35 5.41
C ILE A 135 3.96 -10.48 6.00
N ASN A 136 4.07 -10.53 7.33
CA ASN A 136 4.86 -11.53 8.06
C ASN A 136 3.99 -12.53 8.83
N TYR A 137 2.77 -12.12 9.20
CA TYR A 137 1.83 -12.94 9.97
C TYR A 137 0.39 -12.72 9.53
N VAL A 138 -0.42 -13.75 9.70
CA VAL A 138 -1.88 -13.70 9.56
C VAL A 138 -2.52 -14.14 10.86
N ARG A 139 -3.56 -13.45 11.31
CA ARG A 139 -4.35 -13.83 12.48
C ARG A 139 -5.44 -14.80 12.07
N GLN A 140 -5.48 -15.95 12.72
CA GLN A 140 -6.52 -16.97 12.55
C GLN A 140 -7.80 -16.60 13.32
N SER A 141 -8.90 -17.27 13.00
CA SER A 141 -10.20 -17.09 13.66
C SER A 141 -10.18 -17.45 15.16
N ASN A 142 -9.32 -18.38 15.56
CA ASN A 142 -9.07 -18.72 16.97
C ASN A 142 -8.25 -17.64 17.73
N GLY A 143 -7.86 -16.55 17.06
CA GLY A 143 -7.10 -15.44 17.61
C GLY A 143 -5.58 -15.59 17.53
N ASN A 144 -5.07 -16.77 17.18
CA ASN A 144 -3.63 -17.04 17.09
C ASN A 144 -3.00 -16.41 15.85
N TRP A 145 -1.73 -16.07 15.94
CA TRP A 145 -0.91 -15.62 14.82
C TRP A 145 -0.14 -16.79 14.22
N ILE A 146 -0.23 -16.97 12.91
CA ILE A 146 0.59 -17.94 12.19
C ILE A 146 1.72 -17.24 11.42
N ASP A 147 2.90 -17.86 11.44
CA ASP A 147 3.99 -17.47 10.54
C ASP A 147 3.58 -17.73 9.09
N VAL A 148 4.01 -16.85 8.21
CA VAL A 148 3.91 -17.05 6.77
C VAL A 148 5.15 -17.81 6.26
N PRO A 149 5.05 -18.59 5.18
CA PRO A 149 6.19 -19.33 4.64
C PRO A 149 7.34 -18.41 4.24
N GLY A 150 8.58 -18.80 4.54
CA GLY A 150 9.77 -18.03 4.18
C GLY A 150 9.94 -16.72 4.94
N GLY A 151 9.13 -16.46 5.97
CA GLY A 151 9.19 -15.25 6.82
C GLY A 151 8.41 -14.04 6.27
N TYR A 152 8.07 -14.04 4.99
CA TYR A 152 7.15 -13.06 4.39
C TYR A 152 6.41 -13.59 3.16
N VAL A 153 5.23 -13.04 2.92
CA VAL A 153 4.40 -13.23 1.70
C VAL A 153 3.82 -11.89 1.29
N PHE A 154 3.20 -11.79 0.11
CA PHE A 154 2.56 -10.60 -0.39
C PHE A 154 1.04 -10.80 -0.50
N VAL A 155 0.25 -9.96 0.15
CA VAL A 155 -1.21 -9.96 0.06
C VAL A 155 -1.70 -8.88 -0.90
N ASP A 156 -2.65 -9.19 -1.78
CA ASP A 156 -3.33 -8.20 -2.62
C ASP A 156 -4.01 -7.14 -1.73
N THR A 157 -3.63 -5.88 -1.92
CA THR A 157 -4.14 -4.75 -1.14
C THR A 157 -5.51 -4.27 -1.59
N GLY A 158 -5.93 -4.63 -2.79
CA GLY A 158 -7.11 -4.11 -3.48
C GLY A 158 -6.92 -2.72 -4.08
N ILE A 159 -5.73 -2.11 -3.99
CA ILE A 159 -5.46 -0.73 -4.45
C ILE A 159 -5.76 -0.50 -5.93
N SER A 160 -5.62 -1.53 -6.76
CA SER A 160 -5.91 -1.49 -8.20
C SER A 160 -7.40 -1.43 -8.54
N VAL A 161 -8.28 -1.60 -7.54
CA VAL A 161 -9.75 -1.56 -7.67
C VAL A 161 -10.37 -0.49 -6.76
N GLY A 162 -9.77 -0.26 -5.58
CA GLY A 162 -10.17 0.78 -4.65
C GLY A 162 -8.98 1.23 -3.79
N SER A 163 -8.60 2.50 -3.90
CA SER A 163 -7.45 3.12 -3.22
C SER A 163 -7.85 3.99 -2.03
N GLY A 164 -9.12 4.41 -1.95
CA GLY A 164 -9.63 5.29 -0.90
C GLY A 164 -9.72 4.62 0.48
N TYR A 165 -9.64 5.42 1.55
CA TYR A 165 -9.68 4.92 2.93
C TYR A 165 -10.93 4.11 3.28
N ASN A 166 -12.03 4.21 2.53
CA ASN A 166 -13.28 3.48 2.74
C ASN A 166 -13.46 2.30 1.77
N SER A 167 -12.65 2.19 0.72
CA SER A 167 -12.80 1.19 -0.35
C SER A 167 -11.65 0.19 -0.43
N ILE A 168 -10.44 0.56 -0.01
CA ILE A 168 -9.28 -0.34 -0.04
C ILE A 168 -9.47 -1.58 0.85
N ALA A 169 -8.99 -2.73 0.38
CA ALA A 169 -9.13 -4.01 1.10
C ALA A 169 -8.14 -4.11 2.27
N PHE A 170 -6.88 -3.75 2.06
CA PHE A 170 -5.84 -3.72 3.10
C PHE A 170 -5.86 -2.35 3.78
N TYR A 171 -6.28 -2.29 5.04
CA TYR A 171 -6.52 -1.02 5.74
C TYR A 171 -5.79 -0.91 7.07
N GLY A 172 -5.24 0.27 7.34
CA GLY A 172 -4.65 0.66 8.62
C GLY A 172 -5.58 1.57 9.41
N SER A 173 -5.15 2.79 9.72
CA SER A 173 -5.96 3.79 10.43
C SER A 173 -5.98 5.14 9.71
N TRP A 174 -5.70 5.16 8.41
CA TRP A 174 -5.52 6.40 7.66
C TRP A 174 -6.82 7.10 7.32
#